data_AF-A0A0D6B294-F1
#
_entry.id   AF-A0A0D6B294-F1
#
_cell.length_a   1.000
_cell.length_b   1.000
_cell.length_c   1.000
_cell.angle_alpha   90.00
_cell.angle_beta   90.00
_cell.angle_gamma   90.00
#
_symmetry.space_group_name_H-M   'P 1'
#
loop_
_entity.id
_entity.type
_entity.pdbx_description
1 polymer ?
#
loop_
_entity_poly.entity_id
_entity_poly.type
_entity_poly.pdbx_seq_one_letter_code
_entity_poly.pdbx_strand_id
1 'polypeptide(L)' 'MRNAQQLIAVDAAALAEVLARLDRIEAKIAPPPQWLTVHEAAARLGCTASTIRRKIAAGEIEARGSGRARMVRLS' A
#
# COMPACT_ATOMS: atom_id res chain seq x y z
N MET A 1 -15.29 -5.95 31.73
CA MET A 1 -14.13 -6.71 32.25
C MET A 1 -12.93 -5.77 32.20
N ARG A 2 -12.27 -5.50 33.34
CA ARG A 2 -11.09 -4.62 33.41
C ARG A 2 -9.90 -5.38 32.84
N ASN A 3 -9.23 -4.82 31.83
CA ASN A 3 -8.00 -5.38 31.27
C ASN A 3 -6.93 -5.32 32.37
N ALA A 4 -6.62 -6.46 32.98
CA ALA A 4 -5.54 -6.57 33.94
C ALA A 4 -4.23 -6.53 33.15
N GLN A 5 -3.58 -5.37 33.14
CA GLN A 5 -2.25 -5.22 32.56
C GLN A 5 -1.30 -6.15 33.31
N GLN A 6 -0.87 -7.22 32.64
CA GLN A 6 0.23 -8.06 33.12
C GLN A 6 1.53 -7.27 32.94
N LEU A 7 2.20 -6.98 34.05
CA LEU A 7 3.55 -6.42 34.06
C LEU A 7 4.54 -7.55 33.81
N ILE A 8 5.11 -7.58 32.62
CA ILE A 8 6.20 -8.48 32.24
C ILE A 8 7.48 -7.65 32.20
N ALA A 9 8.51 -8.07 32.94
CA ALA A 9 9.85 -7.51 32.79
C ALA A 9 10.41 -7.92 31.42
N VAL A 10 10.61 -6.94 30.55
CA VAL A 10 11.20 -7.14 29.22
C VAL A 10 12.54 -6.42 29.19
N ASP A 11 13.55 -7.08 28.62
CA ASP A 11 14.82 -6.43 28.33
C ASP A 11 14.60 -5.33 27.28
N ALA A 12 14.90 -4.09 27.65
CA ALA A 12 14.67 -2.93 26.80
C ALA A 12 15.53 -2.96 25.52
N ALA A 13 16.74 -3.51 25.59
CA ALA A 13 17.63 -3.61 24.43
C ALA A 13 17.12 -4.66 23.45
N ALA A 14 16.68 -5.82 23.95
CA ALA A 14 16.07 -6.86 23.11
C ALA A 14 14.79 -6.35 22.42
N LEU A 15 13.95 -5.59 23.15
CA LEU A 15 12.75 -4.99 22.57
C LEU A 15 13.10 -3.99 21.46
N ALA A 16 14.11 -3.14 21.68
CA ALA A 16 14.57 -2.17 20.68
C ALA A 16 15.07 -2.85 19.40
N GLU A 17 15.79 -3.96 19.51
CA GLU A 17 16.27 -4.72 18.35
C GLU A 17 15.10 -5.29 17.52
N VAL A 18 14.09 -5.84 18.20
CA VAL A 18 12.88 -6.39 17.55
C VAL A 18 12.13 -5.27 16.82
N LEU A 19 11.93 -4.12 17.47
CA LEU A 19 11.27 -2.97 16.84
C LEU A 19 12.03 -2.49 15.59
N ALA A 20 13.35 -2.35 15.69
CA ALA A 20 14.18 -1.95 14.55
C ALA A 20 14.12 -2.98 13.40
N ARG A 21 13.94 -4.26 13.71
CA ARG A 21 13.73 -5.31 12.69
C ARG A 21 12.37 -5.20 12.04
N LEU A 22 11.31 -4.90 12.81
CA LEU A 22 9.97 -4.67 12.28
C LEU A 22 9.96 -3.48 11.32
N ASP A 23 10.56 -2.34 11.70
CA ASP A 23 10.67 -1.17 10.83
C ASP A 23 11.32 -1.50 9.47
N ARG A 24 12.40 -2.29 9.48
CA ARG A 24 13.07 -2.74 8.25
C ARG A 24 12.20 -3.65 7.39
N ILE A 25 11.33 -4.45 8.01
CA ILE A 25 10.40 -5.33 7.31
C ILE A 25 9.26 -4.50 6.73
N GLU A 26 8.67 -3.59 7.51
CA GLU A 26 7.62 -2.68 7.07
C GLU A 26 8.08 -1.83 5.89
N ALA A 27 9.28 -1.27 5.95
CA ALA A 27 9.87 -0.50 4.85
C ALA A 27 10.03 -1.31 3.54
N LYS A 28 10.15 -2.64 3.63
CA LYS A 28 10.25 -3.53 2.45
C LYS A 28 8.89 -4.00 1.93
N ILE A 29 7.85 -3.97 2.76
CA ILE A 29 6.51 -4.50 2.45
C ILE A 29 5.52 -3.38 2.09
N ALA A 30 5.76 -2.15 2.53
CA ALA A 30 4.90 -1.00 2.22
C ALA A 30 4.73 -0.85 0.69
N PRO A 31 3.51 -1.06 0.15
CA PRO A 31 3.30 -0.98 -1.28
C PRO A 31 3.55 0.44 -1.79
N PRO A 32 4.12 0.61 -3.00
CA PRO A 32 4.29 1.92 -3.62
C PRO A 32 2.94 2.65 -3.76
N PRO A 33 2.97 4.00 -3.82
CA PRO A 33 1.86 4.87 -3.47
C PRO A 33 0.54 4.60 -4.20
N GLN A 34 -0.55 4.93 -3.49
CA GLN A 34 -1.96 4.70 -3.82
C GLN A 34 -2.48 5.42 -5.07
N TRP A 35 -1.63 6.06 -5.86
CA TRP A 35 -2.00 6.62 -7.16
C TRP A 35 -0.91 6.26 -8.16
N LEU A 36 -1.27 5.41 -9.10
CA LEU A 36 -0.42 4.95 -10.18
C LEU A 36 -0.85 5.62 -11.49
N THR A 37 0.08 5.85 -12.40
CA THR A 37 -0.29 6.11 -13.80
C THR A 37 -1.05 4.91 -14.38
N VAL A 38 -1.79 5.15 -15.45
CA VAL A 38 -2.48 4.08 -16.19
C VAL A 38 -1.53 2.95 -16.60
N HIS A 39 -0.30 3.28 -16.98
CA HIS A 39 0.70 2.29 -17.41
C HIS A 39 1.25 1.47 -16.24
N GLU A 40 1.55 2.11 -15.11
CA GLU A 40 2.00 1.40 -13.91
C GLU A 40 0.90 0.49 -13.36
N ALA A 41 -0.35 0.96 -13.35
CA ALA A 41 -1.49 0.13 -12.96
C ALA A 41 -1.69 -1.06 -13.91
N ALA A 42 -1.51 -0.86 -15.20
CA ALA A 42 -1.58 -1.92 -16.21
C ALA A 42 -0.48 -2.98 -15.98
N ALA A 43 0.76 -2.55 -15.74
CA ALA A 43 1.88 -3.44 -15.43
C ALA A 43 1.64 -4.22 -14.14
N ARG A 44 1.14 -3.56 -13.09
CA ARG A 44 0.87 -4.21 -11.80
C ARG A 44 -0.27 -5.24 -11.87
N LEU A 45 -1.29 -4.99 -12.69
CA LEU A 45 -2.42 -5.90 -12.87
C LEU A 45 -2.22 -6.92 -14.02
N GLY A 46 -1.07 -6.90 -14.70
CA GLY A 46 -0.80 -7.79 -15.84
C GLY A 46 -1.78 -7.61 -17.00
N CYS A 47 -2.24 -6.38 -17.25
CA CYS A 47 -3.22 -6.09 -18.30
C CYS A 47 -2.80 -4.91 -19.19
N THR A 48 -3.64 -4.53 -20.15
CA THR A 48 -3.34 -3.41 -21.05
C THR A 48 -3.79 -2.07 -20.45
N ALA A 49 -3.14 -0.97 -20.87
CA ALA A 49 -3.59 0.39 -20.54
C ALA A 49 -5.03 0.67 -21.03
N SER A 50 -5.47 -0.01 -22.10
CA SER A 50 -6.85 0.06 -22.58
C SER A 50 -7.83 -0.53 -21.57
N THR A 51 -7.48 -1.67 -20.97
CA THR A 51 -8.26 -2.31 -19.90
C THR A 51 -8.41 -1.37 -18.70
N ILE A 52 -7.33 -0.71 -18.28
CA ILE A 52 -7.40 0.27 -17.18
C ILE A 52 -8.31 1.44 -17.56
N ARG A 53 -8.18 2.03 -18.76
CA ARG A 53 -9.08 3.11 -19.22
C ARG A 53 -10.54 2.69 -19.25
N ARG A 54 -10.84 1.47 -19.70
CA ARG A 54 -12.19 0.89 -19.64
C ARG A 54 -12.70 0.82 -18.20
N LYS A 55 -11.89 0.32 -17.26
CA LYS A 55 -12.25 0.23 -15.84
C LYS A 55 -12.51 1.59 -15.21
N ILE A 56 -11.75 2.63 -15.59
CA ILE A 56 -12.01 4.02 -15.20
C ILE A 56 -13.36 4.49 -15.74
N ALA A 57 -13.63 4.29 -17.03
CA ALA A 57 -14.88 4.70 -17.66
C ALA A 57 -16.11 3.97 -17.07
N ALA A 58 -15.93 2.73 -16.65
CA ALA A 58 -16.94 1.93 -15.96
C ALA A 58 -17.09 2.27 -14.47
N GLY A 59 -16.24 3.14 -13.91
CA GLY A 59 -16.25 3.49 -12.48
C GLY A 59 -15.73 2.39 -11.55
N GLU A 60 -15.11 1.33 -12.10
CA GLU A 60 -14.56 0.21 -11.33
C GLU A 60 -13.27 0.59 -10.57
N ILE A 61 -12.58 1.65 -11.00
CA ILE A 61 -11.32 2.12 -10.44
C ILE A 61 -11.38 3.64 -10.26
N GLU A 62 -11.02 4.11 -9.07
CA GLU A 62 -10.93 5.54 -8.77
C GLU A 62 -9.83 6.20 -9.59
N ALA A 63 -10.14 7.30 -10.28
CA ALA A 63 -9.21 7.96 -11.18
C ALA A 63 -9.26 9.48 -11.08
N ARG A 64 -8.09 10.10 -11.08
CA ARG A 64 -7.93 11.57 -11.07
C ARG A 64 -7.07 12.06 -12.23
N GLY A 65 -7.09 13.36 -12.49
CA GLY A 65 -6.35 14.01 -13.59
C GLY A 65 -6.98 13.77 -14.97
N SER A 66 -6.27 14.14 -16.03
CA SER A 66 -6.73 14.02 -17.43
C SER A 66 -5.58 13.67 -18.38
N GLY A 67 -5.93 13.12 -19.55
CA GLY A 67 -4.97 12.77 -20.60
C GLY A 67 -3.80 11.91 -20.11
N ARG A 68 -2.58 12.36 -20.41
CA ARG A 68 -1.33 11.66 -20.03
C ARG A 68 -1.05 11.67 -18.52
N ALA A 69 -1.59 12.65 -17.79
CA ALA A 69 -1.43 12.76 -16.34
C ALA A 69 -2.52 12.00 -15.55
N ARG A 70 -3.31 11.14 -16.22
CA ARG A 70 -4.33 10.33 -15.56
C ARG A 70 -3.67 9.36 -14.58
N MET A 71 -4.13 9.40 -13.33
CA MET A 71 -3.72 8.47 -12.28
C MET A 71 -4.92 7.68 -11.76
N VAL A 72 -4.66 6.47 -11.28
CA VAL A 72 -5.63 5.54 -10.74
C VAL A 72 -5.20 5.00 -9.39
N ARG A 73 -6.16 4.73 -8.51
CA ARG A 73 -5.93 4.09 -7.23
C ARG A 73 -6.33 2.64 -7.29
N LEU A 74 -5.37 1.75 -7.00
CA LEU A 74 -5.65 0.34 -6.81
C LEU A 74 -5.79 0.11 -5.30
N SER A 75 -6.94 -0.44 -4.91
CA SER A 75 -7.25 -0.94 -3.58
C SER A 75 -6.56 -2.27 -3.30
#